data_AF-A0AAN8N6X6-F1
#
_entry.id   AF-A0AAN8N6X6-F1
#
_cell.length_a   1.000
_cell.length_b   1.000
_cell.length_c   1.000
_cell.angle_alpha   90.00
_cell.angle_beta   90.00
_cell.angle_gamma   90.00
#
_symmetry.space_group_name_H-M   'P 1'
#
loop_
_entity.id
_entity.type
_entity.pdbx_description
1 polymer ?
#
loop_
_entity_poly.entity_id
_entity_poly.type
_entity_poly.pdbx_seq_one_letter_code
_entity_poly.pdbx_strand_id
1 'polypeptide(L)'
;MTSIDHEILGSEEWNKPWDLMERCSEFGINKGGFISRLVLLSSDISSKSSVLQSLTGITFTTPRAISVYFNTEILLRRTDDEGHVNVSIIPNPGPVSEKFKSELSAFKFSMAEKELGADGLSDIHSRAVDFLKRSVTDSQQYPHRIWGWLVVGNLYSPHVLRIELFGRNRPNLSIFDFNLDLDENLRSSIFPEGLDIKSTLSYRYLANQSAILLMVVEGQKDSEIEHASRTALEVDPQQTRTIGAIKGRVGLGLGAQRLLANRDILLQG
;
A
#
# COMPACT_ATOMS: atom_id res chain seq x y z
N MET A 1 20.62 0.71 3.48
CA MET A 1 20.06 1.83 2.71
C MET A 1 20.74 3.09 3.22
N THR A 2 21.49 3.79 2.38
CA THR A 2 21.74 5.21 2.62
C THR A 2 20.37 5.89 2.63
N SER A 3 20.11 6.77 3.61
CA SER A 3 18.86 7.54 3.68
C SER A 3 18.53 8.07 2.29
N ILE A 4 17.28 7.96 1.86
CA ILE A 4 16.83 8.72 0.69
C ILE A 4 17.17 10.17 1.00
N ASP A 5 17.75 10.86 0.02
CA ASP A 5 18.11 12.26 0.21
C ASP A 5 16.82 13.07 0.30
N HIS A 6 16.39 13.34 1.52
CA HIS A 6 15.17 14.09 1.79
C HIS A 6 15.27 15.51 1.21
N GLU A 7 16.47 15.99 0.86
CA GLU A 7 16.65 17.23 0.10
C GLU A 7 16.08 17.13 -1.32
N ILE A 8 16.26 16.00 -2.03
CA ILE A 8 15.72 15.81 -3.38
C ILE A 8 14.19 15.74 -3.33
N LEU A 9 13.63 14.93 -2.43
CA LEU A 9 12.18 14.85 -2.23
C LEU A 9 11.60 16.16 -1.66
N GLY A 10 12.46 17.01 -1.10
CA GLY A 10 12.12 18.32 -0.58
C GLY A 10 12.30 19.47 -1.56
N SER A 11 12.86 19.21 -2.76
CA SER A 11 13.23 20.21 -3.75
C SER A 11 12.03 20.89 -4.41
N GLU A 12 12.26 22.08 -4.97
CA GLU A 12 11.23 22.81 -5.72
C GLU A 12 10.78 22.04 -6.98
N GLU A 13 11.72 21.32 -7.62
CA GLU A 13 11.47 20.48 -8.79
C GLU A 13 10.51 19.33 -8.46
N TRP A 14 10.66 18.73 -7.27
CA TRP A 14 9.74 17.71 -6.79
C TRP A 14 8.37 18.28 -6.42
N ASN A 15 8.32 19.43 -5.73
CA ASN A 15 7.07 19.96 -5.17
C ASN A 15 6.18 20.68 -6.21
N LYS A 16 6.74 21.35 -7.22
CA LYS A 16 5.97 22.07 -8.25
C LYS A 16 4.87 21.23 -8.92
N PRO A 17 5.14 19.98 -9.37
CA PRO A 17 4.09 19.11 -9.90
C PRO A 17 3.00 18.77 -8.88
N TRP A 18 3.36 18.62 -7.60
CA TRP A 18 2.40 18.32 -6.54
C TRP A 18 1.49 19.49 -6.23
N ASP A 19 2.03 20.70 -6.12
CA ASP A 19 1.25 21.91 -5.86
C ASP A 19 0.23 22.15 -6.98
N LEU A 20 0.63 21.89 -8.23
CA LEU A 20 -0.30 21.95 -9.38
C LEU A 20 -1.42 20.91 -9.27
N MET A 21 -1.07 19.69 -8.89
CA MET A 21 -2.02 18.60 -8.73
C MET A 21 -3.04 18.89 -7.62
N GLU A 22 -2.58 19.41 -6.49
CA GLU A 22 -3.45 19.78 -5.36
C GLU A 22 -4.41 20.89 -5.75
N ARG A 23 -3.92 21.95 -6.41
CA ARG A 23 -4.76 23.02 -6.97
C ARG A 23 -5.81 22.48 -7.95
N CYS A 24 -5.44 21.56 -8.84
CA CYS A 24 -6.42 20.91 -9.72
C CYS A 24 -7.53 20.21 -8.92
N SER A 25 -7.18 19.52 -7.83
CA SER A 25 -8.13 18.87 -6.94
C SER A 25 -9.10 19.85 -6.26
N GLU A 26 -8.60 21.00 -5.81
CA GLU A 26 -9.40 22.09 -5.24
C GLU A 26 -10.46 22.61 -6.22
N PHE A 27 -10.11 22.72 -7.50
CA PHE A 27 -11.04 23.08 -8.57
C PHE A 27 -11.97 21.94 -9.01
N GLY A 28 -11.92 20.78 -8.33
CA GLY A 28 -12.76 19.63 -8.63
C GLY A 28 -12.29 18.77 -9.79
N ILE A 29 -11.12 19.08 -10.37
CA ILE A 29 -10.46 18.24 -11.38
C ILE A 29 -9.80 17.08 -10.61
N ASN A 30 -10.15 15.83 -10.92
CA ASN A 30 -9.81 14.66 -10.10
C ASN A 30 -10.37 14.72 -8.67
N LYS A 31 -11.58 15.27 -8.45
CA LYS A 31 -12.28 15.14 -7.15
C LYS A 31 -12.43 13.66 -6.78
N GLY A 32 -11.73 13.23 -5.73
CA GLY A 32 -11.64 11.82 -5.30
C GLY A 32 -10.46 11.03 -5.88
N GLY A 33 -9.52 11.67 -6.58
CA GLY A 33 -8.43 11.03 -7.31
C GLY A 33 -7.04 11.48 -6.88
N PHE A 34 -6.54 10.96 -5.77
CA PHE A 34 -5.13 10.63 -5.64
C PHE A 34 -5.04 9.15 -5.29
N ILE A 35 -5.09 8.34 -6.33
CA ILE A 35 -4.74 6.94 -6.23
C ILE A 35 -3.21 6.93 -6.21
N SER A 36 -2.62 6.37 -5.15
CA SER A 36 -1.21 6.49 -4.80
C SER A 36 -0.27 6.45 -5.99
N ARG A 37 0.75 7.31 -5.95
CA ARG A 37 1.73 7.42 -7.04
C ARG A 37 2.75 6.30 -7.01
N LEU A 38 2.95 5.71 -5.85
CA LEU A 38 3.83 4.58 -5.67
C LEU A 38 3.02 3.42 -5.07
N VAL A 39 3.06 2.26 -5.69
CA VAL A 39 2.52 1.03 -5.13
C VAL A 39 3.69 0.11 -4.81
N LEU A 40 3.86 -0.24 -3.54
CA LEU A 40 4.92 -1.15 -3.13
C LEU A 40 4.47 -2.59 -3.33
N LEU A 41 5.25 -3.34 -4.11
CA LEU A 41 5.06 -4.76 -4.37
C LEU A 41 6.23 -5.52 -3.74
N SER A 42 6.05 -6.04 -2.53
CA SER A 42 7.05 -6.93 -1.90
C SER A 42 6.39 -8.07 -1.14
N SER A 43 6.81 -9.30 -1.43
CA SER A 43 6.44 -10.50 -0.67
C SER A 43 7.34 -10.72 0.57
N ASP A 44 8.43 -9.95 0.69
CA ASP A 44 9.30 -9.92 1.88
C ASP A 44 8.95 -8.73 2.78
N ILE A 45 8.34 -9.01 3.93
CA ILE A 45 7.88 -7.99 4.87
C ILE A 45 9.06 -7.13 5.39
N SER A 46 10.26 -7.72 5.50
CA SER A 46 11.45 -7.01 5.98
C SER A 46 11.91 -5.93 5.00
N SER A 47 11.93 -6.25 3.71
CA SER A 47 12.34 -5.35 2.64
C SER A 47 11.31 -4.25 2.42
N LYS A 48 10.02 -4.59 2.49
CA LYS A 48 8.91 -3.64 2.47
C LYS A 48 9.04 -2.61 3.60
N SER A 49 9.23 -3.09 4.84
CA SER A 49 9.35 -2.24 6.03
C SER A 49 10.56 -1.31 5.94
N SER A 50 11.70 -1.80 5.43
CA SER A 50 12.92 -1.01 5.22
C SER A 50 12.72 0.11 4.18
N VAL A 51 12.01 -0.19 3.08
CA VAL A 51 11.70 0.80 2.04
C VAL A 51 10.73 1.84 2.56
N LEU A 52 9.67 1.42 3.23
CA LEU A 52 8.73 2.33 3.88
C LEU A 52 9.43 3.24 4.89
N GLN A 53 10.28 2.69 5.75
CA GLN A 53 11.04 3.49 6.71
C GLN A 53 11.94 4.52 6.03
N SER A 54 12.55 4.17 4.91
CA SER A 54 13.40 5.11 4.16
C SER A 54 12.60 6.20 3.46
N LEU A 55 11.39 5.89 2.98
CA LEU A 55 10.52 6.86 2.31
C LEU A 55 9.80 7.78 3.29
N THR A 56 9.37 7.25 4.44
CA THR A 56 8.53 7.98 5.39
C THR A 56 9.28 8.47 6.63
N GLY A 57 10.50 7.99 6.87
CA GLY A 57 11.25 8.27 8.10
C GLY A 57 10.67 7.60 9.36
N ILE A 58 9.71 6.68 9.21
CA ILE A 58 9.03 6.03 10.34
C ILE A 58 9.44 4.57 10.45
N THR A 59 9.72 4.12 11.67
CA THR A 59 10.04 2.72 11.92
C THR A 59 8.78 1.85 11.88
N PHE A 60 8.62 1.08 10.81
CA PHE A 60 7.56 0.06 10.72
C PHE A 60 8.01 -1.21 11.46
N THR A 61 7.26 -1.60 12.47
CA THR A 61 7.44 -2.91 13.12
C THR A 61 6.67 -3.96 12.34
N THR A 62 7.29 -5.12 12.09
CA THR A 62 6.61 -6.28 11.53
C THR A 62 5.48 -6.72 12.47
N PRO A 63 4.21 -6.73 12.03
CA PRO A 63 3.11 -7.15 12.87
C PRO A 63 3.28 -8.62 13.31
N ARG A 64 2.94 -8.93 14.56
CA ARG A 64 2.80 -10.31 15.03
C ARG A 64 1.37 -10.79 14.74
N ALA A 65 1.25 -11.97 14.11
CA ALA A 65 0.04 -12.76 13.91
C ALA A 65 -1.24 -11.93 13.66
N ILE A 66 -1.45 -11.55 12.39
CA ILE A 66 -2.57 -10.72 11.97
C ILE A 66 -3.85 -11.55 11.92
N SER A 67 -4.90 -11.10 12.64
CA SER A 67 -6.25 -11.69 12.56
C SER A 67 -7.09 -11.16 11.40
N VAL A 68 -6.75 -9.97 10.86
CA VAL A 68 -7.40 -9.35 9.68
C VAL A 68 -6.36 -8.55 8.89
N TYR A 69 -6.11 -8.95 7.65
CA TYR A 69 -5.31 -8.28 6.65
C TYR A 69 -6.10 -7.15 5.97
N PHE A 70 -5.47 -6.00 5.80
CA PHE A 70 -5.96 -4.88 5.00
C PHE A 70 -4.75 -4.17 4.39
N ASN A 71 -4.94 -3.45 3.29
CA ASN A 71 -3.86 -2.64 2.72
C ASN A 71 -3.83 -1.25 3.35
N THR A 72 -2.65 -0.63 3.34
CA THR A 72 -2.45 0.71 3.92
C THR A 72 -2.09 1.69 2.83
N GLU A 73 -2.69 2.88 2.87
CA GLU A 73 -2.25 4.04 2.10
C GLU A 73 -1.54 5.01 3.05
N ILE A 74 -0.32 5.39 2.70
CA ILE A 74 0.48 6.33 3.46
C ILE A 74 0.67 7.59 2.62
N LEU A 75 0.20 8.72 3.13
CA LEU A 75 0.36 10.03 2.50
C LEU A 75 1.35 10.84 3.32
N LEU A 76 2.38 11.35 2.67
CA LEU A 76 3.29 12.36 3.20
C LEU A 76 2.85 13.70 2.59
N ARG A 77 2.59 14.68 3.44
CA ARG A 77 2.08 16.00 3.06
C ARG A 77 2.89 17.10 3.70
N ARG A 78 3.41 18.00 2.87
CA ARG A 78 4.06 19.21 3.36
C ARG A 78 3.00 20.20 3.82
N THR A 79 3.16 20.71 5.03
CA THR A 79 2.32 21.79 5.58
C THR A 79 3.19 22.74 6.40
N ASP A 80 2.74 23.98 6.56
CA ASP A 80 3.42 24.98 7.39
C ASP A 80 3.13 24.80 8.90
N ASP A 81 2.22 23.91 9.26
CA ASP A 81 1.83 23.64 10.64
C ASP A 81 2.78 22.67 11.36
N GLU A 82 2.58 22.53 12.67
CA GLU A 82 3.23 21.50 13.46
C GLU A 82 2.87 20.10 12.97
N GLY A 83 3.84 19.20 13.07
CA GLY A 83 3.73 17.84 12.55
C GLY A 83 2.62 17.03 13.24
N HIS A 84 1.73 16.45 12.43
CA HIS A 84 0.60 15.66 12.93
C HIS A 84 0.27 14.50 12.01
N VAL A 85 -0.48 13.54 12.55
CA VAL A 85 -0.92 12.34 11.84
C VAL A 85 -2.43 12.29 11.86
N ASN A 86 -3.04 12.08 10.69
CA ASN A 86 -4.46 11.77 10.57
C ASN A 86 -4.62 10.33 10.11
N VAL A 87 -5.50 9.59 10.77
CA VAL A 87 -5.79 8.20 10.47
C VAL A 87 -7.26 8.06 10.13
N SER A 88 -7.55 7.36 9.04
CA SER A 88 -8.92 7.08 8.61
C SER A 88 -9.04 5.76 7.86
N ILE A 89 -10.26 5.31 7.59
CA ILE A 89 -10.51 4.19 6.67
C ILE A 89 -11.16 4.71 5.40
N ILE A 90 -10.64 4.29 4.25
CA ILE A 90 -11.26 4.51 2.96
C ILE A 90 -12.23 3.36 2.68
N PRO A 91 -13.54 3.63 2.58
CA PRO A 91 -14.52 2.61 2.25
C PRO A 91 -14.23 2.04 0.86
N ASN A 92 -14.42 0.73 0.73
CA ASN A 92 -14.33 0.08 -0.55
C ASN A 92 -15.58 0.49 -1.35
N PRO A 93 -15.47 0.87 -2.63
CA PRO A 93 -16.62 1.33 -3.42
C PRO A 93 -17.63 0.22 -3.72
N GLY A 94 -17.26 -1.04 -3.50
CA GLY A 94 -18.09 -2.22 -3.71
C GLY A 94 -19.28 -2.37 -2.74
N PRO A 95 -19.91 -3.54 -2.73
CA PRO A 95 -21.21 -3.77 -2.09
C PRO A 95 -21.03 -3.99 -0.60
N VAL A 96 -21.14 -2.89 0.14
CA VAL A 96 -21.12 -2.81 1.59
C VAL A 96 -22.36 -2.01 2.01
N SER A 97 -22.99 -2.35 3.14
CA SER A 97 -24.21 -1.66 3.55
C SER A 97 -23.96 -0.16 3.74
N GLU A 98 -24.93 0.68 3.36
CA GLU A 98 -24.79 2.14 3.54
C GLU A 98 -24.60 2.52 5.01
N LYS A 99 -25.19 1.74 5.92
CA LYS A 99 -24.97 1.86 7.36
C LYS A 99 -23.50 1.67 7.71
N PHE A 100 -22.89 0.58 7.27
CA PHE A 100 -21.49 0.31 7.58
C PHE A 100 -20.53 1.25 6.83
N LYS A 101 -20.86 1.72 5.62
CA LYS A 101 -20.12 2.82 4.97
C LYS A 101 -20.10 4.08 5.81
N SER A 102 -21.23 4.44 6.43
CA SER A 102 -21.30 5.55 7.37
C SER A 102 -20.44 5.31 8.61
N GLU A 103 -20.47 4.10 9.18
CA GLU A 103 -19.61 3.72 10.32
C GLU A 103 -18.11 3.78 9.96
N LEU A 104 -17.70 3.28 8.79
CA LEU A 104 -16.33 3.38 8.29
C LEU A 104 -15.86 4.84 8.21
N SER A 105 -16.73 5.73 7.76
CA SER A 105 -16.43 7.17 7.67
C SER A 105 -16.23 7.84 9.03
N ALA A 106 -16.74 7.23 10.11
CA ALA A 106 -16.57 7.70 11.48
C ALA A 106 -15.26 7.20 12.11
N PHE A 107 -14.58 6.20 11.53
CA PHE A 107 -13.23 5.83 11.96
C PHE A 107 -12.24 6.90 11.50
N LYS A 108 -12.05 7.91 12.35
CA LYS A 108 -11.12 9.01 12.14
C LYS A 108 -10.54 9.47 13.47
N PHE A 109 -9.24 9.63 13.53
CA PHE A 109 -8.56 10.24 14.68
C PHE A 109 -7.25 10.88 14.26
N SER A 110 -6.76 11.78 15.10
CA SER A 110 -5.51 12.50 14.89
C SER A 110 -4.61 12.38 16.11
N MET A 111 -3.31 12.44 15.89
CA MET A 111 -2.29 12.46 16.94
C MET A 111 -1.12 13.36 16.53
N ALA A 112 -0.30 13.76 17.50
CA ALA A 112 0.93 14.50 17.19
C ALA A 112 1.96 13.57 16.51
N GLU A 113 2.75 14.09 15.58
CA GLU A 113 3.76 13.28 14.85
C GLU A 113 4.75 12.58 15.80
N LYS A 114 5.11 13.24 16.90
CA LYS A 114 5.99 12.70 17.96
C LYS A 114 5.46 11.43 18.63
N GLU A 115 4.15 11.16 18.54
CA GLU A 115 3.49 10.00 19.14
C GLU A 115 3.50 8.78 18.20
N LEU A 116 3.81 8.97 16.91
CA LEU A 116 3.65 7.93 15.90
C LEU A 116 4.58 6.74 16.13
N GLY A 117 5.88 6.96 16.28
CA GLY A 117 6.90 5.97 16.66
C GLY A 117 6.70 4.54 16.11
N ALA A 118 7.22 3.55 16.83
CA ALA A 118 6.85 2.14 16.63
C ALA A 118 5.53 1.81 17.36
N ASP A 119 5.39 2.32 18.58
CA ASP A 119 4.24 2.03 19.45
C ASP A 119 2.94 2.66 18.91
N GLY A 120 3.00 3.90 18.42
CA GLY A 120 1.83 4.57 17.83
C GLY A 120 1.36 3.90 16.54
N LEU A 121 2.28 3.47 15.66
CA LEU A 121 1.94 2.63 14.50
C LEU A 121 1.27 1.31 14.92
N SER A 122 1.80 0.66 15.97
CA SER A 122 1.20 -0.57 16.49
C SER A 122 -0.20 -0.34 17.07
N ASP A 123 -0.45 0.80 17.72
CA ASP A 123 -1.77 1.19 18.23
C ASP A 123 -2.74 1.48 17.08
N ILE A 124 -2.32 2.26 16.08
CA ILE A 124 -3.09 2.53 14.86
C ILE A 124 -3.52 1.21 14.20
N HIS A 125 -2.57 0.30 14.00
CA HIS A 125 -2.84 -0.99 13.38
C HIS A 125 -3.81 -1.82 14.22
N SER A 126 -3.63 -1.88 15.54
CA SER A 126 -4.52 -2.63 16.46
C SER A 126 -5.95 -2.10 16.41
N ARG A 127 -6.14 -0.77 16.48
CA ARG A 127 -7.46 -0.13 16.37
C ARG A 127 -8.12 -0.41 15.02
N ALA A 128 -7.35 -0.37 13.93
CA ALA A 128 -7.85 -0.68 12.60
C ALA A 128 -8.28 -2.14 12.49
N VAL A 129 -7.48 -3.09 13.00
CA VAL A 129 -7.83 -4.52 13.06
C VAL A 129 -9.16 -4.72 13.81
N ASP A 130 -9.28 -4.17 15.02
CA ASP A 130 -10.48 -4.35 15.83
C ASP A 130 -11.72 -3.71 15.20
N PHE A 131 -11.54 -2.58 14.52
CA PHE A 131 -12.62 -1.95 13.75
C PHE A 131 -13.03 -2.81 12.56
N LEU A 132 -12.08 -3.23 11.72
CA LEU A 132 -12.29 -3.91 10.44
C LEU A 132 -12.73 -5.37 10.60
N LYS A 133 -12.53 -6.01 11.77
CA LYS A 133 -13.19 -7.28 12.10
C LYS A 133 -14.71 -7.23 11.89
N ARG A 134 -15.34 -6.05 12.00
CA ARG A 134 -16.79 -5.88 11.76
C ARG A 134 -17.16 -5.81 10.28
N SER A 135 -16.23 -5.40 9.40
CA SER A 135 -16.49 -5.40 7.95
C SER A 135 -16.66 -6.82 7.41
N VAL A 136 -16.01 -7.78 8.06
CA VAL A 136 -16.10 -9.21 7.75
C VAL A 136 -17.53 -9.72 7.89
N THR A 137 -18.30 -9.26 8.88
CA THR A 137 -19.67 -9.72 9.11
C THR A 137 -20.73 -9.03 8.25
N ASP A 138 -20.39 -7.87 7.67
CA ASP A 138 -21.34 -7.03 6.90
C ASP A 138 -21.20 -7.21 5.38
N SER A 139 -20.10 -7.80 4.92
CA SER A 139 -19.92 -8.16 3.51
C SER A 139 -20.80 -9.37 3.16
N GLN A 140 -21.78 -9.19 2.27
CA GLN A 140 -22.55 -10.32 1.75
C GLN A 140 -21.97 -10.93 0.47
N GLN A 141 -20.95 -10.32 -0.14
CA GLN A 141 -20.46 -10.72 -1.47
C GLN A 141 -18.98 -11.10 -1.54
N TYR A 142 -18.14 -10.73 -0.57
CA TYR A 142 -16.79 -11.28 -0.53
C TYR A 142 -16.88 -12.74 -0.08
N PRO A 143 -16.23 -13.70 -0.78
CA PRO A 143 -16.35 -15.11 -0.44
C PRO A 143 -15.75 -15.37 0.94
N HIS A 144 -16.62 -15.42 1.96
CA HIS A 144 -16.21 -15.76 3.33
C HIS A 144 -15.76 -17.22 3.44
N ARG A 145 -16.07 -18.07 2.45
CA ARG A 145 -15.78 -19.51 2.50
C ARG A 145 -15.10 -19.95 1.20
N ILE A 146 -13.80 -20.20 1.26
CA ILE A 146 -13.09 -20.89 0.17
C ILE A 146 -13.10 -22.41 0.43
N TRP A 147 -13.20 -22.85 1.69
CA TRP A 147 -13.36 -24.26 2.05
C TRP A 147 -14.37 -24.43 3.19
N GLY A 148 -15.16 -25.51 3.16
CA GLY A 148 -16.26 -25.78 4.10
C GLY A 148 -15.90 -25.74 5.59
N TRP A 149 -14.61 -25.77 5.94
CA TRP A 149 -14.06 -25.70 7.30
C TRP A 149 -13.06 -24.55 7.54
N LEU A 150 -12.61 -23.82 6.51
CA LEU A 150 -11.68 -22.69 6.64
C LEU A 150 -12.30 -21.41 6.06
N VAL A 151 -12.65 -20.48 6.95
CA VAL A 151 -13.30 -19.21 6.61
C VAL A 151 -12.21 -18.18 6.26
N VAL A 152 -11.54 -18.37 5.11
CA VAL A 152 -10.43 -17.50 4.66
C VAL A 152 -10.87 -16.05 4.47
N GLY A 153 -12.11 -15.82 4.01
CA GLY A 153 -12.65 -14.46 3.88
C GLY A 153 -13.00 -13.77 5.20
N ASN A 154 -12.71 -14.39 6.36
CA ASN A 154 -12.71 -13.70 7.65
C ASN A 154 -11.40 -12.97 7.96
N LEU A 155 -10.36 -13.22 7.18
CA LEU A 155 -9.03 -12.70 7.46
C LEU A 155 -8.66 -11.53 6.55
N TYR A 156 -9.47 -11.11 5.59
CA TYR A 156 -9.15 -9.97 4.70
C TYR A 156 -10.26 -8.92 4.69
N SER A 157 -9.89 -7.64 4.76
CA SER A 157 -10.78 -6.50 4.58
C SER A 157 -10.45 -5.79 3.25
N PRO A 158 -11.46 -5.51 2.40
CA PRO A 158 -11.28 -4.78 1.14
C PRO A 158 -11.13 -3.27 1.34
N HIS A 159 -11.30 -2.78 2.57
CA HIS A 159 -11.09 -1.39 2.96
C HIS A 159 -9.60 -1.08 3.09
N VAL A 160 -9.26 0.20 2.95
CA VAL A 160 -7.87 0.65 3.04
C VAL A 160 -7.71 1.53 4.25
N LEU A 161 -6.75 1.21 5.11
CA LEU A 161 -6.32 2.09 6.20
C LEU A 161 -5.52 3.24 5.58
N ARG A 162 -5.92 4.48 5.83
CA ARG A 162 -5.17 5.66 5.40
C ARG A 162 -4.46 6.29 6.58
N ILE A 163 -3.16 6.51 6.44
CA ILE A 163 -2.31 7.23 7.38
C ILE A 163 -1.72 8.43 6.66
N GLU A 164 -2.11 9.63 7.08
CA GLU A 164 -1.66 10.90 6.51
C GLU A 164 -0.71 11.57 7.50
N LEU A 165 0.47 11.93 7.03
CA LEU A 165 1.58 12.43 7.80
C LEU A 165 1.88 13.84 7.31
N PHE A 166 1.61 14.82 8.16
CA PHE A 166 1.76 16.23 7.85
C PHE A 166 3.00 16.79 8.55
N GLY A 167 3.75 17.65 7.87
CA GLY A 167 4.81 18.44 8.50
C GLY A 167 5.67 19.21 7.51
N ARG A 168 6.41 20.21 8.01
CA ARG A 168 7.21 21.15 7.19
C ARG A 168 8.27 20.49 6.31
N ASN A 169 8.94 19.46 6.83
CA ASN A 169 10.04 18.78 6.15
C ASN A 169 9.59 17.49 5.44
N ARG A 170 8.29 17.27 5.30
CA ARG A 170 7.76 16.11 4.59
C ARG A 170 7.79 16.36 3.08
N PRO A 171 8.07 15.33 2.27
CA PRO A 171 7.82 15.41 0.84
C PRO A 171 6.32 15.22 0.58
N ASN A 172 5.84 15.73 -0.55
CA ASN A 172 4.54 15.33 -1.05
C ASN A 172 4.69 13.97 -1.75
N LEU A 173 4.10 12.92 -1.16
CA LEU A 173 4.17 11.55 -1.69
C LEU A 173 2.96 10.73 -1.20
N SER A 174 2.41 9.87 -2.06
CA SER A 174 1.40 8.89 -1.67
C SER A 174 1.86 7.49 -2.06
N ILE A 175 1.89 6.61 -1.07
CA ILE A 175 2.38 5.24 -1.15
C ILE A 175 1.21 4.32 -0.82
N PHE A 176 0.90 3.38 -1.72
CA PHE A 176 0.02 2.26 -1.42
C PHE A 176 0.87 1.06 -1.03
N ASP A 177 0.77 0.69 0.24
CA ASP A 177 1.44 -0.44 0.83
C ASP A 177 0.63 -1.72 0.59
N PHE A 178 0.90 -2.40 -0.52
CA PHE A 178 0.16 -3.59 -0.92
C PHE A 178 0.76 -4.85 -0.29
N ASN A 179 -0.03 -5.56 0.51
CA ASN A 179 0.39 -6.79 1.18
C ASN A 179 0.39 -7.96 0.18
N LEU A 180 1.56 -8.27 -0.39
CA LEU A 180 1.76 -9.43 -1.28
C LEU A 180 2.04 -10.73 -0.53
N ASP A 181 2.38 -10.65 0.75
CA ASP A 181 2.60 -11.78 1.66
C ASP A 181 1.31 -12.55 2.01
N LEU A 182 0.19 -12.16 1.41
CA LEU A 182 -1.06 -12.92 1.48
C LEU A 182 -0.87 -14.29 0.81
N ASP A 183 -1.23 -15.33 1.57
CA ASP A 183 -1.34 -16.70 1.08
C ASP A 183 -2.05 -16.75 -0.28
N GLU A 184 -1.67 -17.64 -1.20
CA GLU A 184 -2.34 -17.75 -2.50
C GLU A 184 -3.86 -17.96 -2.37
N ASN A 185 -4.31 -18.58 -1.27
CA ASN A 185 -5.73 -18.71 -0.93
C ASN A 185 -6.37 -17.36 -0.56
N LEU A 186 -5.62 -16.42 0.00
CA LEU A 186 -6.08 -15.04 0.29
C LEU A 186 -5.98 -14.13 -0.94
N ARG A 187 -5.10 -14.43 -1.91
CA ARG A 187 -5.04 -13.69 -3.19
C ARG A 187 -6.36 -13.71 -3.96
N SER A 188 -7.10 -14.82 -3.93
CA SER A 188 -8.43 -14.87 -4.53
C SER A 188 -9.45 -13.95 -3.83
N SER A 189 -9.14 -13.41 -2.64
CA SER A 189 -9.98 -12.37 -2.02
C SER A 189 -9.68 -10.97 -2.59
N ILE A 190 -8.47 -10.75 -3.10
CA ILE A 190 -8.07 -9.50 -3.80
C ILE A 190 -8.45 -9.56 -5.28
N PHE A 191 -8.24 -10.73 -5.89
CA PHE A 191 -8.52 -11.04 -7.29
C PHE A 191 -9.57 -12.17 -7.40
N PRO A 192 -10.80 -11.99 -6.88
CA PRO A 192 -11.82 -13.03 -6.90
C PRO A 192 -12.27 -13.38 -8.31
N GLU A 193 -12.30 -14.67 -8.61
CA GLU A 193 -12.96 -15.19 -9.80
C GLU A 193 -14.48 -14.93 -9.72
N GLY A 194 -15.05 -14.30 -10.74
CA GLY A 194 -16.49 -14.08 -10.85
C GLY A 194 -17.05 -12.85 -10.11
N LEU A 195 -16.25 -12.14 -9.30
CA LEU A 195 -16.58 -10.77 -8.89
C LEU A 195 -16.07 -9.78 -9.94
N ASP A 196 -16.73 -8.63 -10.12
CA ASP A 196 -16.13 -7.53 -10.89
C ASP A 196 -14.88 -7.04 -10.15
N ILE A 197 -13.74 -7.60 -10.50
CA ILE A 197 -12.42 -7.39 -9.89
C ILE A 197 -12.03 -5.91 -9.81
N LYS A 198 -12.60 -5.09 -10.71
CA LYS A 198 -12.43 -3.64 -10.77
C LYS A 198 -13.09 -2.90 -9.61
N SER A 199 -13.95 -3.58 -8.85
CA SER A 199 -14.71 -3.00 -7.73
C SER A 199 -13.93 -2.97 -6.41
N THR A 200 -12.77 -3.62 -6.29
CA THR A 200 -11.95 -3.53 -5.07
C THR A 200 -11.04 -2.32 -5.10
N LEU A 201 -10.90 -1.66 -3.96
CA LEU A 201 -10.06 -0.48 -3.81
C LEU A 201 -8.58 -0.83 -4.04
N SER A 202 -8.13 -1.99 -3.55
CA SER A 202 -6.78 -2.53 -3.81
C SER A 202 -6.49 -2.68 -5.30
N TYR A 203 -7.41 -3.26 -6.08
CA TYR A 203 -7.24 -3.37 -7.54
C TYR A 203 -7.19 -1.99 -8.19
N ARG A 204 -8.02 -1.04 -7.75
CA ARG A 204 -8.00 0.34 -8.27
C ARG A 204 -6.65 1.03 -8.05
N TYR A 205 -5.99 0.79 -6.90
CA TYR A 205 -4.61 1.24 -6.68
C TYR A 205 -3.63 0.59 -7.65
N LEU A 206 -3.69 -0.74 -7.78
CA LEU A 206 -2.78 -1.50 -8.64
C LEU A 206 -2.93 -1.15 -10.12
N ALA A 207 -4.16 -1.00 -10.62
CA ALA A 207 -4.48 -0.77 -12.03
C ALA A 207 -4.37 0.70 -12.46
N ASN A 208 -4.09 1.62 -11.53
CA ASN A 208 -3.93 3.03 -11.84
C ASN A 208 -2.72 3.24 -12.77
N GLN A 209 -2.99 3.66 -14.01
CA GLN A 209 -1.95 3.90 -15.01
C GLN A 209 -0.98 5.04 -14.64
N SER A 210 -1.38 5.93 -13.72
CA SER A 210 -0.51 6.99 -13.20
C SER A 210 0.32 6.57 -11.98
N ALA A 211 0.21 5.33 -11.51
CA ALA A 211 0.95 4.81 -10.38
C ALA A 211 2.17 3.99 -10.84
N ILE A 212 3.32 4.27 -10.26
CA ILE A 212 4.53 3.46 -10.39
C ILE A 212 4.41 2.25 -9.47
N LEU A 213 4.58 1.06 -10.01
CA LEU A 213 4.69 -0.18 -9.25
C LEU A 213 6.16 -0.38 -8.89
N LEU A 214 6.52 -0.20 -7.61
CA LEU A 214 7.86 -0.45 -7.12
C LEU A 214 7.93 -1.87 -6.55
N MET A 215 8.54 -2.76 -7.33
CA MET A 215 8.72 -4.16 -6.97
C MET A 215 10.01 -4.34 -6.18
N VAL A 216 9.90 -4.61 -4.88
CA VAL A 216 11.04 -4.76 -3.96
C VAL A 216 11.20 -6.24 -3.62
N VAL A 217 12.34 -6.81 -4.00
CA VAL A 217 12.60 -8.26 -3.89
C VAL A 217 14.02 -8.54 -3.40
N GLU A 218 14.22 -9.67 -2.72
CA GLU A 218 15.54 -10.15 -2.35
C GLU A 218 16.15 -10.97 -3.49
N GLY A 219 17.34 -10.59 -3.96
CA GLY A 219 17.91 -11.11 -5.20
C GLY A 219 18.21 -12.60 -5.24
N GLN A 220 18.31 -13.27 -4.07
CA GLN A 220 18.55 -14.71 -3.96
C GLN A 220 17.26 -15.53 -3.80
N LYS A 221 16.10 -14.89 -3.62
CA LYS A 221 14.84 -15.57 -3.33
C LYS A 221 13.95 -15.60 -4.58
N ASP A 222 14.18 -16.59 -5.43
CA ASP A 222 13.46 -16.75 -6.70
C ASP A 222 11.93 -16.79 -6.54
N SER A 223 11.42 -17.43 -5.48
CA SER A 223 9.98 -17.51 -5.23
C SER A 223 9.35 -16.14 -4.94
N GLU A 224 10.06 -15.28 -4.20
CA GLU A 224 9.61 -13.90 -3.93
C GLU A 224 9.60 -13.08 -5.21
N ILE A 225 10.66 -13.20 -6.00
CA ILE A 225 10.80 -12.56 -7.31
C ILE A 225 9.66 -12.98 -8.24
N GLU A 226 9.41 -14.28 -8.37
CA GLU A 226 8.37 -14.81 -9.25
C GLU A 226 6.98 -14.34 -8.81
N HIS A 227 6.68 -14.39 -7.52
CA HIS A 227 5.40 -13.98 -6.99
C HIS A 227 5.11 -12.48 -7.22
N ALA A 228 6.09 -11.62 -6.92
CA ALA A 228 5.97 -10.18 -7.11
C ALA A 228 5.87 -9.83 -8.61
N SER A 229 6.69 -10.49 -9.44
CA SER A 229 6.68 -10.29 -10.91
C SER A 229 5.35 -10.70 -11.53
N ARG A 230 4.78 -11.84 -11.13
CA ARG A 230 3.47 -12.30 -11.60
C ARG A 230 2.39 -11.27 -11.29
N THR A 231 2.37 -10.74 -10.08
CA THR A 231 1.39 -9.73 -9.68
C THR A 231 1.56 -8.41 -10.46
N ALA A 232 2.80 -7.96 -10.66
CA ALA A 232 3.06 -6.77 -11.46
C ALA A 232 2.59 -6.96 -12.92
N LEU A 233 2.90 -8.11 -13.53
CA LEU A 233 2.51 -8.44 -14.90
C LEU A 233 0.99 -8.57 -15.11
N GLU A 234 0.23 -8.94 -14.08
CA GLU A 234 -1.24 -8.97 -14.15
C GLU A 234 -1.85 -7.56 -14.36
N VAL A 235 -1.20 -6.50 -13.85
CA VAL A 235 -1.73 -5.13 -13.86
C VAL A 235 -0.92 -4.15 -14.71
N ASP A 236 0.29 -4.52 -15.11
CA ASP A 236 1.17 -3.80 -16.05
C ASP A 236 1.91 -4.80 -16.97
N PRO A 237 1.21 -5.47 -17.90
CA PRO A 237 1.81 -6.49 -18.78
C PRO A 237 2.92 -5.95 -19.69
N GLN A 238 2.86 -4.65 -20.03
CA GLN A 238 3.86 -3.97 -20.87
C GLN A 238 5.02 -3.40 -20.06
N GLN A 239 4.95 -3.48 -18.72
CA GLN A 239 6.00 -3.04 -17.79
C GLN A 239 6.38 -1.56 -17.98
N THR A 240 5.41 -0.73 -18.31
CA THR A 240 5.62 0.69 -18.62
C THR A 240 5.71 1.57 -17.37
N ARG A 241 5.28 1.04 -16.23
CA ARG A 241 5.24 1.74 -14.94
C ARG A 241 5.72 0.87 -13.79
N THR A 242 6.41 -0.23 -14.09
CA THR A 242 6.97 -1.14 -13.08
C THR A 242 8.47 -0.95 -12.97
N ILE A 243 8.95 -0.66 -11.76
CA ILE A 243 10.38 -0.51 -11.44
C ILE A 243 10.78 -1.64 -10.49
N GLY A 244 11.84 -2.38 -10.82
CA GLY A 244 12.41 -3.40 -9.96
C GLY A 244 13.51 -2.83 -9.07
N ALA A 245 13.41 -3.04 -7.75
CA ALA A 245 14.44 -2.76 -6.77
C ALA A 245 14.90 -4.08 -6.13
N ILE A 246 16.14 -4.47 -6.39
CA ILE A 246 16.69 -5.74 -5.89
C ILE A 246 17.61 -5.45 -4.70
N LYS A 247 17.30 -6.09 -3.57
CA LYS A 247 18.11 -6.05 -2.36
C LYS A 247 19.07 -7.24 -2.32
N GLY A 248 20.31 -6.97 -1.95
CA GLY A 248 21.33 -7.99 -1.74
C GLY A 248 21.88 -8.55 -3.05
N ARG A 249 22.63 -9.66 -2.97
CA ARG A 249 23.25 -10.27 -4.14
C ARG A 249 22.17 -10.86 -5.06
N VAL A 250 22.34 -10.69 -6.36
CA VAL A 250 21.45 -11.32 -7.35
C VAL A 250 21.85 -12.78 -7.53
N GLY A 251 20.88 -13.70 -7.41
CA GLY A 251 21.08 -15.13 -7.64
C GLY A 251 21.18 -15.45 -9.13
N LEU A 252 21.56 -16.69 -9.44
CA LEU A 252 21.53 -17.22 -10.82
C LEU A 252 20.19 -17.87 -11.18
N GLY A 253 19.18 -17.68 -10.33
CA GLY A 253 17.87 -18.27 -10.44
C GLY A 253 17.04 -17.75 -11.62
N LEU A 254 16.05 -18.54 -12.07
CA LEU A 254 15.20 -18.19 -13.23
C LEU A 254 14.40 -16.91 -12.99
N GLY A 255 13.97 -16.66 -11.75
CA GLY A 255 13.30 -15.43 -11.35
C GLY A 255 14.23 -14.23 -11.52
N ALA A 256 15.43 -14.30 -10.92
CA ALA A 256 16.44 -13.27 -11.01
C ALA A 256 16.87 -12.97 -12.46
N GLN A 257 17.07 -14.00 -13.29
CA GLN A 257 17.43 -13.85 -14.71
C GLN A 257 16.33 -13.13 -15.52
N ARG A 258 15.06 -13.46 -15.27
CA ARG A 258 13.91 -12.77 -15.91
C ARG A 258 13.81 -11.32 -15.49
N LEU A 259 14.04 -11.04 -14.21
CA LEU A 259 14.09 -9.69 -13.68
C LEU A 259 15.16 -8.89 -14.41
N LEU A 260 16.41 -9.41 -14.44
CA LEU A 260 17.58 -8.79 -15.07
C LEU A 260 17.44 -8.54 -16.58
N ALA A 261 16.57 -9.25 -17.27
CA ALA A 261 16.27 -9.00 -18.68
C ALA A 261 15.47 -7.70 -18.91
N ASN A 262 14.92 -7.12 -17.84
CA ASN A 262 14.14 -5.89 -17.89
C ASN A 262 15.04 -4.64 -17.83
N ARG A 263 14.73 -3.60 -18.62
CA ARG A 263 15.67 -2.49 -18.85
C ARG A 263 15.77 -1.47 -17.70
N ASP A 264 14.80 -1.45 -16.79
CA ASP A 264 14.69 -0.45 -15.71
C ASP A 264 14.78 -1.10 -14.31
N ILE A 265 15.96 -1.63 -13.97
CA ILE A 265 16.24 -2.24 -12.66
C ILE A 265 17.23 -1.38 -11.88
N LEU A 266 16.87 -1.08 -10.64
CA LEU A 266 17.77 -0.50 -9.65
C LEU A 266 18.41 -1.64 -8.84
N LEU A 267 19.69 -1.92 -9.11
CA LEU A 267 20.50 -2.85 -8.32
C LEU A 267 21.09 -2.11 -7.12
N GLN A 268 20.79 -2.56 -5.90
CA GLN A 268 21.50 -2.11 -4.70
C GLN A 268 22.52 -3.17 -4.27
N GLY A 269 23.81 -2.81 -4.37
CA GLY A 269 24.94 -3.61 -3.91
C GLY A 269 25.19 -3.51 -2.41
#